data_AF-A0A1Y1YH12-F1
#
_entry.id   AF-A0A1Y1YH12-F1
#
_cell.length_a   1.000
_cell.length_b   1.000
_cell.length_c   1.000
_cell.angle_alpha   90.00
_cell.angle_beta   90.00
_cell.angle_gamma   90.00
#
_symmetry.space_group_name_H-M   'P 1'
#
loop_
_entity.id
_entity.type
_entity.pdbx_description
1 polymer ?
#
loop_
_entity_poly.entity_id
_entity_poly.type
_entity_poly.pdbx_seq_one_letter_code
_entity_poly.pdbx_strand_id
1 'polypeptide(L)'
;MDAIKEAQLEDRHLKARIRRLRLLSRIIAFLISIAVFVPITLTLHKFLTTKSTFREVEHPDGTTVMRTAWAKDSKVWPTYMYFGVAATALLLHLTILLSYKFGGVEKANKAATVTTWFTVVTMLGNLVVWSVAAGLYRQQKDTGGKSNDLWGWTCSEAAQVIQREFAKEVNFDKFCSVQSVSWYAGLVQVGAALLTVVTYILVLKRRSTKKKIKRQTRMLEGFERVRR
;
A
#
# COMPACT_ATOMS: atom_id res chain seq x y z
N MET A 1 -27.79 -21.09 32.54
CA MET A 1 -26.80 -21.51 31.51
C MET A 1 -27.05 -20.83 30.16
N ASP A 2 -28.26 -20.35 29.90
CA ASP A 2 -28.67 -19.83 28.58
C ASP A 2 -27.98 -18.51 28.21
N ALA A 3 -27.80 -17.59 29.16
CA ALA A 3 -27.03 -16.36 28.96
C ALA A 3 -25.59 -16.60 28.47
N ILE A 4 -24.96 -17.73 28.84
CA ILE A 4 -23.62 -18.08 28.36
C ILE A 4 -23.67 -18.62 26.93
N LYS A 5 -24.68 -19.43 26.60
CA LYS A 5 -24.88 -19.97 25.25
C LYS A 5 -25.16 -18.85 24.25
N GLU A 6 -26.00 -17.88 24.64
CA GLU A 6 -26.27 -16.67 23.85
C GLU A 6 -25.00 -15.84 23.63
N ALA A 7 -24.25 -15.53 24.68
CA ALA A 7 -22.98 -14.81 24.57
C ALA A 7 -21.93 -15.54 23.69
N GLN A 8 -21.93 -16.88 23.69
CA GLN A 8 -21.08 -17.69 22.82
C GLN A 8 -21.54 -17.66 21.35
N LEU A 9 -22.85 -17.64 21.08
CA LEU A 9 -23.39 -17.46 19.72
C LEU A 9 -23.02 -16.08 19.17
N GLU A 10 -23.19 -15.02 19.95
CA GLU A 10 -22.78 -13.66 19.57
C GLU A 10 -21.27 -13.57 19.29
N ASP A 11 -20.41 -14.18 20.11
CA ASP A 11 -18.96 -14.23 19.83
C ASP A 11 -18.64 -14.94 18.50
N ARG A 12 -19.37 -16.02 18.17
CA ARG A 12 -19.19 -16.72 16.89
C ARG A 12 -19.58 -15.84 15.71
N HIS A 13 -20.70 -15.13 15.78
CA HIS A 13 -21.14 -14.20 14.74
C HIS A 13 -20.16 -13.04 14.59
N LEU A 14 -19.69 -12.46 15.70
CA LEU A 14 -18.68 -11.41 15.71
C LEU A 14 -17.34 -11.90 15.15
N LYS A 15 -16.90 -13.13 15.48
CA LYS A 15 -15.71 -13.77 14.90
C LYS A 15 -15.80 -13.88 13.39
N ALA A 16 -16.94 -14.35 12.88
CA ALA A 16 -17.15 -14.51 11.44
C ALA A 16 -17.16 -13.16 10.71
N ARG A 17 -17.82 -12.13 11.27
CA ARG A 17 -17.80 -10.76 10.75
C ARG A 17 -16.38 -10.18 10.70
N ILE A 18 -15.62 -10.27 11.80
CA ILE A 18 -14.23 -9.82 11.86
C ILE A 18 -13.36 -10.54 10.82
N ARG A 19 -13.56 -11.86 10.63
CA ARG A 19 -12.79 -12.62 9.64
C ARG A 19 -13.08 -12.17 8.21
N ARG A 20 -14.35 -11.94 7.87
CA ARG A 20 -14.76 -11.42 6.55
C ARG A 20 -14.21 -10.00 6.31
N LEU A 21 -14.40 -9.09 7.26
CA LEU A 21 -13.90 -7.72 7.15
C LEU A 21 -12.37 -7.67 7.00
N ARG A 22 -11.66 -8.52 7.75
CA ARG A 22 -10.20 -8.62 7.63
C ARG A 22 -9.79 -9.15 6.26
N LEU A 23 -10.45 -10.19 5.74
CA LEU A 23 -10.14 -10.71 4.41
C LEU A 23 -10.39 -9.66 3.33
N LEU A 24 -11.55 -8.99 3.36
CA LEU A 24 -11.88 -7.91 2.43
C LEU A 24 -10.85 -6.78 2.49
N SER A 25 -10.49 -6.32 3.69
CA SER A 25 -9.44 -5.31 3.90
C SER A 25 -8.10 -5.73 3.30
N ARG A 26 -7.70 -7.00 3.43
CA ARG A 26 -6.45 -7.51 2.85
C ARG A 26 -6.50 -7.61 1.32
N ILE A 27 -7.63 -7.99 0.75
CA ILE A 27 -7.84 -8.01 -0.71
C ILE A 27 -7.77 -6.59 -1.26
N ILE A 28 -8.48 -5.64 -0.64
CA ILE A 28 -8.46 -4.23 -1.03
C ILE A 28 -7.03 -3.68 -0.96
N ALA A 29 -6.31 -3.91 0.14
CA ALA A 29 -4.93 -3.46 0.29
C ALA A 29 -3.98 -4.06 -0.76
N PHE A 30 -4.18 -5.33 -1.13
CA PHE A 30 -3.42 -5.96 -2.20
C PHE A 30 -3.70 -5.32 -3.57
N LEU A 31 -4.97 -5.07 -3.90
CA LEU A 31 -5.35 -4.40 -5.15
C LEU A 31 -4.77 -2.98 -5.23
N ILE A 32 -4.81 -2.23 -4.13
CA ILE A 32 -4.19 -0.90 -4.07
C ILE A 32 -2.67 -1.00 -4.27
N SER A 33 -2.03 -1.98 -3.62
CA SER A 33 -0.58 -2.20 -3.78
C SER A 33 -0.21 -2.49 -5.23
N ILE A 34 -1.02 -3.27 -5.96
CA ILE A 34 -0.84 -3.51 -7.41
C ILE A 34 -1.02 -2.19 -8.18
N ALA A 35 -2.09 -1.45 -7.90
CA ALA A 35 -2.40 -0.20 -8.60
C ALA A 35 -1.30 0.86 -8.46
N VAL A 36 -0.55 0.84 -7.36
CA VAL A 36 0.62 1.70 -7.12
C VAL A 36 1.89 1.11 -7.73
N PHE A 37 2.11 -0.20 -7.56
CA PHE A 37 3.32 -0.89 -8.04
C PHE A 37 3.45 -0.90 -9.56
N VAL A 38 2.34 -1.11 -10.29
CA VAL A 38 2.36 -1.21 -11.76
C VAL A 38 2.85 0.09 -12.41
N PRO A 39 2.29 1.29 -12.12
CA PRO A 39 2.82 2.55 -12.61
C PRO A 39 4.30 2.78 -12.31
N ILE A 40 4.73 2.55 -11.06
CA ILE A 40 6.13 2.75 -10.66
C ILE A 40 7.07 1.83 -11.43
N THR A 41 6.67 0.56 -11.61
CA THR A 41 7.44 -0.43 -12.37
C THR A 41 7.54 -0.06 -13.84
N LEU A 42 6.43 0.39 -14.46
CA LEU A 42 6.42 0.84 -15.85
C LEU A 42 7.32 2.06 -16.06
N THR A 43 7.27 3.04 -15.16
CA THR A 43 8.14 4.22 -15.19
C THR A 43 9.61 3.83 -15.05
N LEU A 44 9.94 2.97 -14.07
CA LEU A 44 11.31 2.50 -13.85
C LEU A 44 11.84 1.69 -15.04
N HIS A 45 11.03 0.76 -15.57
CA HIS A 45 11.38 -0.03 -16.73
C HIS A 45 11.65 0.88 -17.93
N LYS A 46 10.75 1.82 -18.22
CA LYS A 46 10.94 2.75 -19.34
C LYS A 46 12.20 3.58 -19.17
N PHE A 47 12.41 4.18 -18.00
CA PHE A 47 13.65 4.90 -17.69
C PHE A 47 14.89 4.06 -17.97
N LEU A 48 14.94 2.84 -17.45
CA LEU A 48 16.10 1.95 -17.64
C LEU A 48 16.34 1.59 -19.10
N THR A 49 15.27 1.44 -19.90
CA THR A 49 15.38 1.12 -21.33
C THR A 49 15.70 2.31 -22.22
N THR A 50 15.34 3.54 -21.83
CA THR A 50 15.48 4.73 -22.69
C THR A 50 16.56 5.71 -22.23
N LYS A 51 17.15 5.50 -21.04
CA LYS A 51 18.23 6.35 -20.51
C LYS A 51 19.48 6.41 -21.39
N SER A 52 19.70 5.43 -22.25
CA SER A 52 20.82 5.36 -23.20
C SER A 52 20.41 5.62 -24.64
N THR A 53 19.16 6.03 -24.87
CA THR A 53 18.69 6.39 -26.22
C THR A 53 18.96 7.87 -26.44
N PHE A 54 19.82 8.17 -27.41
CA PHE A 54 20.13 9.53 -27.82
C PHE A 54 19.34 9.89 -29.07
N ARG A 55 18.81 11.11 -29.10
CA ARG A 55 18.17 11.71 -30.28
C ARG A 55 18.71 13.12 -30.46
N GLU A 56 18.76 13.53 -31.72
CA GLU A 56 18.97 14.92 -32.10
C GLU A 56 17.70 15.69 -31.74
N VAL A 57 17.87 16.73 -30.93
CA VAL A 57 16.79 17.63 -30.56
C VAL A 57 17.20 19.02 -31.02
N GLU A 58 16.33 19.65 -31.79
CA GLU A 58 16.49 21.05 -32.18
C GLU A 58 16.05 21.94 -31.01
N HIS A 59 16.97 22.76 -30.52
CA HIS A 59 16.65 23.75 -29.51
C HIS A 59 16.00 25.00 -30.14
N PRO A 60 15.22 25.77 -29.37
CA PRO A 60 14.60 27.00 -29.86
C PRO A 60 15.60 28.06 -30.37
N ASP A 61 16.88 27.91 -30.05
CA ASP A 61 17.99 28.74 -30.51
C ASP A 61 18.57 28.31 -31.87
N GLY A 62 17.98 27.30 -32.51
CA GLY A 62 18.41 26.75 -33.80
C GLY A 62 19.61 25.80 -33.72
N THR A 63 20.07 25.47 -32.51
CA THR A 63 21.16 24.50 -32.32
C THR A 63 20.61 23.08 -32.20
N THR A 64 21.26 22.12 -32.85
CA THR A 64 20.93 20.70 -32.70
C THR A 64 21.83 20.08 -31.64
N VAL A 65 21.24 19.52 -30.60
CA VAL A 65 21.98 18.89 -29.50
C VAL A 65 21.57 17.42 -29.37
N MET A 66 22.56 16.54 -29.26
CA MET A 66 22.33 15.13 -28.91
C MET A 66 22.02 15.01 -27.42
N ARG A 67 20.80 14.58 -27.10
CA ARG A 67 20.36 14.37 -25.71
C ARG A 67 19.53 13.11 -25.56
N THR A 68 19.31 12.69 -24.33
CA THR A 68 18.38 11.61 -24.00
C THR A 68 17.00 12.17 -23.66
N ALA A 69 16.02 11.27 -23.49
CA ALA A 69 14.66 11.61 -23.09
C ALA A 69 14.58 12.24 -21.67
N TRP A 70 15.63 12.11 -20.86
CA TRP A 70 15.62 12.47 -19.44
C TRP A 70 16.52 13.68 -19.17
N ALA A 71 16.21 14.46 -18.13
CA ALA A 71 17.05 15.61 -17.75
C ALA A 71 18.47 15.16 -17.40
N LYS A 72 19.45 15.99 -17.75
CA LYS A 72 20.85 15.82 -17.33
C LYS A 72 20.92 15.80 -15.79
N ASP A 73 21.64 14.82 -15.25
CA ASP A 73 21.79 14.61 -13.80
C ASP A 73 20.45 14.41 -13.05
N SER A 74 19.51 13.72 -13.69
CA SER A 74 18.23 13.35 -13.07
C SER A 74 18.43 12.57 -11.77
N LYS A 75 17.80 13.01 -10.68
CA LYS A 75 17.76 12.31 -9.40
C LYS A 75 16.85 11.09 -9.50
N VAL A 76 17.46 9.91 -9.65
CA VAL A 76 16.77 8.62 -9.83
C VAL A 76 16.45 7.89 -8.52
N TRP A 77 17.15 8.22 -7.43
CA TRP A 77 16.99 7.56 -6.13
C TRP A 77 15.54 7.50 -5.61
N PRO A 78 14.71 8.57 -5.75
CA PRO A 78 13.31 8.52 -5.33
C PRO A 78 12.54 7.39 -6.02
N THR A 79 12.71 7.22 -7.32
CA THR A 79 12.04 6.17 -8.10
C THR A 79 12.42 4.77 -7.62
N TYR A 80 13.70 4.52 -7.31
CA TYR A 80 14.15 3.24 -6.77
C TYR A 80 13.59 2.97 -5.36
N MET A 81 13.57 4.01 -4.52
CA MET A 81 13.01 3.93 -3.17
C MET A 81 11.51 3.61 -3.21
N TYR A 82 10.74 4.33 -4.04
CA TYR A 82 9.32 4.07 -4.28
C TYR A 82 9.06 2.67 -4.82
N PHE A 83 9.88 2.21 -5.77
CA PHE A 83 9.78 0.85 -6.31
C PHE A 83 10.02 -0.20 -5.21
N GLY A 84 11.08 -0.05 -4.40
CA GLY A 84 11.37 -0.99 -3.31
C GLY A 84 10.27 -1.02 -2.25
N VAL A 85 9.74 0.14 -1.89
CA VAL A 85 8.56 0.29 -1.03
C VAL A 85 7.34 -0.43 -1.61
N ALA A 86 7.00 -0.18 -2.87
CA ALA A 86 5.82 -0.76 -3.49
C ALA A 86 5.97 -2.28 -3.67
N ALA A 87 7.18 -2.75 -4.03
CA ALA A 87 7.50 -4.16 -4.18
C ALA A 87 7.36 -4.91 -2.85
N THR A 88 7.95 -4.38 -1.77
CA THR A 88 7.87 -5.00 -0.43
C THR A 88 6.44 -5.02 0.10
N ALA A 89 5.69 -3.92 -0.06
CA ALA A 89 4.27 -3.87 0.30
C ALA A 89 3.46 -4.93 -0.48
N LEU A 90 3.65 -5.03 -1.79
CA LEU A 90 2.97 -6.01 -2.63
C LEU A 90 3.29 -7.44 -2.22
N LEU A 91 4.56 -7.77 -1.96
CA LEU A 91 4.99 -9.08 -1.48
C LEU A 91 4.39 -9.42 -0.10
N LEU A 92 4.36 -8.46 0.82
CA LEU A 92 3.72 -8.65 2.13
C LEU A 92 2.23 -8.92 1.97
N HIS A 93 1.52 -8.15 1.14
CA HIS A 93 0.09 -8.38 0.91
C HIS A 93 -0.17 -9.72 0.20
N LEU A 94 0.67 -10.10 -0.76
CA LEU A 94 0.59 -11.39 -1.45
C LEU A 94 0.82 -12.57 -0.49
N THR A 95 1.88 -12.54 0.31
CA THR A 95 2.19 -13.62 1.28
C THR A 95 1.08 -13.80 2.30
N ILE A 96 0.45 -12.72 2.76
CA ILE A 96 -0.74 -12.79 3.63
C ILE A 96 -1.89 -13.49 2.91
N LEU A 97 -2.23 -13.09 1.68
CA LEU A 97 -3.34 -13.70 0.94
C LEU A 97 -3.09 -15.18 0.63
N LEU A 98 -1.86 -15.55 0.24
CA LEU A 98 -1.47 -16.94 0.04
C LEU A 98 -1.59 -17.74 1.35
N SER A 99 -1.20 -17.15 2.49
CA SER A 99 -1.37 -17.77 3.80
C SER A 99 -2.85 -18.00 4.14
N TYR A 100 -3.76 -17.11 3.71
CA TYR A 100 -5.21 -17.31 3.83
C TYR A 100 -5.74 -18.43 2.92
N LYS A 101 -5.22 -18.56 1.69
CA LYS A 101 -5.64 -19.58 0.71
C LYS A 101 -5.13 -20.98 1.06
N PHE A 102 -3.87 -21.11 1.47
CA PHE A 102 -3.21 -22.40 1.70
C PHE A 102 -3.16 -22.83 3.18
N GLY A 103 -3.44 -21.94 4.14
CA GLY A 103 -3.21 -22.19 5.56
C GLY A 103 -4.27 -23.01 6.31
N GLY A 104 -5.45 -23.26 5.74
CA GLY A 104 -6.56 -23.92 6.46
C GLY A 104 -7.04 -23.15 7.72
N VAL A 105 -8.22 -23.50 8.26
CA VAL A 105 -8.81 -22.82 9.43
C VAL A 105 -7.97 -23.01 10.70
N GLU A 106 -7.16 -24.06 10.75
CA GLU A 106 -6.42 -24.49 11.93
C GLU A 106 -5.11 -23.72 12.13
N LYS A 107 -4.31 -23.49 11.08
CA LYS A 107 -3.13 -22.60 11.17
C LYS A 107 -3.53 -21.12 11.24
N ALA A 108 -4.70 -20.75 10.69
CA ALA A 108 -5.24 -19.39 10.80
C ALA A 108 -5.57 -18.97 12.26
N ASN A 109 -5.92 -19.92 13.14
CA ASN A 109 -6.12 -19.64 14.57
C ASN A 109 -4.79 -19.49 15.34
N LYS A 110 -3.73 -20.26 15.00
CA LYS A 110 -2.36 -20.04 15.55
C LYS A 110 -1.78 -18.71 15.06
N ALA A 111 -2.03 -18.39 13.79
CA ALA A 111 -1.70 -17.11 13.21
C ALA A 111 -2.39 -15.96 13.95
N ALA A 112 -3.59 -16.11 14.53
CA ALA A 112 -4.32 -15.00 15.16
C ALA A 112 -3.55 -14.29 16.30
N THR A 113 -2.62 -14.96 16.98
CA THR A 113 -1.75 -14.35 18.02
C THR A 113 -0.58 -13.60 17.36
N VAL A 114 0.11 -14.23 16.40
CA VAL A 114 1.18 -13.64 15.57
C VAL A 114 0.64 -12.50 14.68
N THR A 115 -0.63 -12.57 14.27
CA THR A 115 -1.33 -11.61 13.41
C THR A 115 -1.48 -10.27 14.11
N THR A 116 -1.50 -10.20 15.44
CA THR A 116 -1.59 -8.91 16.14
C THR A 116 -0.30 -8.13 15.95
N TRP A 117 0.84 -8.75 16.23
CA TRP A 117 2.15 -8.13 16.06
C TRP A 117 2.42 -7.83 14.59
N PHE A 118 2.21 -8.81 13.72
CA PHE A 118 2.40 -8.62 12.28
C PHE A 118 1.47 -7.54 11.72
N THR A 119 0.23 -7.39 12.20
CA THR A 119 -0.67 -6.30 11.79
C THR A 119 -0.18 -4.95 12.30
N VAL A 120 0.32 -4.86 13.53
CA VAL A 120 0.87 -3.60 14.08
C VAL A 120 2.14 -3.20 13.33
N VAL A 121 3.04 -4.15 13.07
CA VAL A 121 4.27 -3.90 12.29
C VAL A 121 3.94 -3.51 10.85
N THR A 122 3.03 -4.21 10.17
CA THR A 122 2.63 -3.82 8.80
C THR A 122 1.87 -2.49 8.75
N MET A 123 1.10 -2.15 9.80
CA MET A 123 0.42 -0.87 9.90
C MET A 123 1.41 0.28 10.13
N LEU A 124 2.36 0.12 11.05
CA LEU A 124 3.42 1.11 11.30
C LEU A 124 4.36 1.25 10.11
N GLY A 125 4.76 0.13 9.50
CA GLY A 125 5.60 0.11 8.30
C GLY A 125 4.92 0.84 7.14
N ASN A 126 3.65 0.56 6.85
CA ASN A 126 2.90 1.32 5.85
C ASN A 126 2.83 2.80 6.21
N LEU A 127 2.50 3.15 7.45
CA LEU A 127 2.38 4.55 7.86
C LEU A 127 3.68 5.33 7.63
N VAL A 128 4.82 4.81 8.09
CA VAL A 128 6.13 5.43 7.90
C VAL A 128 6.45 5.61 6.42
N VAL A 129 6.30 4.53 5.65
CA VAL A 129 6.57 4.52 4.21
C VAL A 129 5.73 5.55 3.46
N TRP A 130 4.43 5.61 3.74
CA TRP A 130 3.51 6.56 3.09
C TRP A 130 3.70 7.99 3.57
N SER A 131 4.11 8.21 4.82
CA SER A 131 4.50 9.54 5.31
C SER A 131 5.77 10.07 4.64
N VAL A 132 6.79 9.22 4.47
CA VAL A 132 8.02 9.58 3.76
C VAL A 132 7.73 9.84 2.28
N ALA A 133 6.92 8.98 1.65
CA ALA A 133 6.42 9.19 0.29
C ALA A 133 5.70 10.54 0.13
N ALA A 134 4.74 10.85 1.00
CA ALA A 134 4.00 12.10 0.95
C ALA A 134 4.92 13.33 1.13
N GLY A 135 5.91 13.23 2.04
CA GLY A 135 6.92 14.28 2.24
C GLY A 135 7.79 14.50 1.01
N LEU A 136 8.30 13.42 0.41
CA LEU A 136 9.12 13.48 -0.80
C LEU A 136 8.33 14.01 -2.00
N TYR A 137 7.10 13.54 -2.21
CA TYR A 137 6.23 14.01 -3.29
C TYR A 137 5.96 15.52 -3.19
N ARG A 138 5.71 16.04 -1.97
CA ARG A 138 5.53 17.48 -1.73
C ARG A 138 6.81 18.27 -1.99
N GLN A 139 7.94 17.80 -1.46
CA GLN A 139 9.22 18.47 -1.61
C GLN A 139 9.68 18.54 -3.07
N GLN A 140 9.40 17.51 -3.86
CA GLN A 140 9.77 17.47 -5.27
C GLN A 140 8.81 18.32 -6.13
N LYS A 141 7.51 18.34 -5.79
CA LYS A 141 6.50 19.17 -6.46
C LYS A 141 6.68 20.67 -6.21
N ASP A 142 7.14 21.08 -5.02
CA ASP A 142 7.27 22.50 -4.64
C ASP A 142 8.50 23.22 -5.23
N THR A 143 9.25 22.58 -6.15
CA THR A 143 10.44 23.20 -6.78
C THR A 143 10.14 23.91 -8.11
N GLY A 144 9.02 24.66 -8.18
CA GLY A 144 8.78 25.71 -9.19
C GLY A 144 9.11 25.35 -10.66
N GLY A 145 8.77 24.15 -11.13
CA GLY A 145 8.96 23.74 -12.53
C GLY A 145 10.40 23.36 -12.94
N LYS A 146 11.38 23.39 -12.01
CA LYS A 146 12.78 22.95 -12.23
C LYS A 146 13.11 21.68 -11.46
N SER A 147 12.19 20.73 -11.45
CA SER A 147 12.40 19.47 -10.75
C SER A 147 13.34 18.57 -11.55
N ASN A 148 14.54 18.33 -11.03
CA ASN A 148 15.52 17.40 -11.61
C ASN A 148 15.21 15.92 -11.29
N ASP A 149 14.01 15.58 -10.84
CA ASP A 149 13.60 14.20 -10.65
C ASP A 149 12.80 13.70 -11.85
N LEU A 150 12.75 12.37 -12.02
CA LEU A 150 12.03 11.77 -13.14
C LEU A 150 10.56 12.21 -13.22
N TRP A 151 9.93 12.35 -12.06
CA TRP A 151 8.49 12.54 -11.91
C TRP A 151 8.11 13.96 -12.33
N GLY A 152 8.78 14.96 -11.76
CA GLY A 152 8.54 16.34 -12.15
C GLY A 152 9.08 16.70 -13.54
N TRP A 153 10.17 16.07 -14.00
CA TRP A 153 10.63 16.21 -15.39
C TRP A 153 9.56 15.77 -16.39
N THR A 154 8.92 14.62 -16.15
CA THR A 154 7.92 14.03 -17.05
C THR A 154 6.70 14.93 -17.26
N CYS A 155 6.36 15.79 -16.30
CA CYS A 155 5.26 16.75 -16.40
C CYS A 155 5.73 18.18 -16.73
N SER A 156 7.00 18.39 -17.03
CA SER A 156 7.56 19.70 -17.32
C SER A 156 7.36 20.13 -18.78
N GLU A 157 7.28 21.44 -19.01
CA GLU A 157 7.21 22.01 -20.36
C GLU A 157 8.43 21.59 -21.22
N ALA A 158 9.61 21.50 -20.60
CA ALA A 158 10.83 21.08 -21.27
C ALA A 158 10.77 19.62 -21.79
N ALA A 159 10.02 18.73 -21.14
CA ALA A 159 9.77 17.38 -21.63
C ALA A 159 8.74 17.37 -22.77
N GLN A 160 7.76 18.27 -22.75
CA GLN A 160 6.79 18.41 -23.84
C GLN A 160 7.42 18.93 -25.13
N VAL A 161 8.38 19.86 -25.03
CA VAL A 161 9.09 20.38 -26.21
C VAL A 161 9.84 19.27 -26.95
N ILE A 162 10.43 18.31 -26.24
CA ILE A 162 11.17 17.19 -26.83
C ILE A 162 10.30 15.95 -27.12
N GLN A 163 8.98 16.05 -26.92
CA GLN A 163 8.08 14.90 -27.03
C GLN A 163 8.02 14.34 -28.45
N ARG A 164 8.24 15.16 -29.49
CA ARG A 164 8.16 14.73 -30.89
C ARG A 164 9.30 13.79 -31.26
N GLU A 165 10.49 14.08 -30.75
CA GLU A 165 11.74 13.39 -31.04
C GLU A 165 11.82 12.04 -30.32
N PHE A 166 11.12 11.91 -29.19
CA PHE A 166 11.07 10.69 -28.36
C PHE A 166 9.70 9.99 -28.39
N ALA A 167 8.80 10.36 -29.30
CA ALA A 167 7.43 9.85 -29.34
C ALA A 167 7.34 8.31 -29.48
N LYS A 168 8.35 7.67 -30.08
CA LYS A 168 8.41 6.21 -30.26
C LYS A 168 8.88 5.49 -28.98
N GLU A 169 9.61 6.18 -28.12
CA GLU A 169 10.26 5.63 -26.95
C GLU A 169 9.48 5.92 -25.65
N VAL A 170 9.06 7.18 -25.48
CA VAL A 170 8.42 7.71 -24.27
C VAL A 170 7.29 8.68 -24.64
N ASN A 171 6.12 8.49 -24.02
CA ASN A 171 4.99 9.43 -24.11
C ASN A 171 4.81 10.11 -22.75
N PHE A 172 5.42 11.28 -22.58
CA PHE A 172 5.45 12.05 -21.35
C PHE A 172 4.05 12.44 -20.87
N ASP A 173 3.13 12.79 -21.77
CA ASP A 173 1.73 13.11 -21.41
C ASP A 173 1.02 11.92 -20.76
N LYS A 174 1.17 10.73 -21.32
CA LYS A 174 0.59 9.51 -20.74
C LYS A 174 1.19 9.22 -19.37
N PHE A 175 2.50 9.37 -19.22
CA PHE A 175 3.14 9.17 -17.91
C PHE A 175 2.72 10.25 -16.90
N CYS A 176 2.57 11.50 -17.31
CA CYS A 176 2.09 12.57 -16.44
C CYS A 176 0.64 12.31 -15.96
N SER A 177 -0.22 11.80 -16.85
CA SER A 177 -1.58 11.37 -16.49
C SER A 177 -1.58 10.18 -15.53
N VAL A 178 -0.74 9.16 -15.76
CA VAL A 178 -0.61 8.03 -14.84
C VAL A 178 -0.06 8.46 -13.47
N GLN A 179 0.81 9.47 -13.42
CA GLN A 179 1.29 10.03 -12.16
C GLN A 179 0.19 10.77 -11.41
N SER A 180 -0.71 11.49 -12.08
CA SER A 180 -1.86 12.12 -11.42
C SER A 180 -2.84 11.09 -10.83
N VAL A 181 -2.93 9.88 -11.41
CA VAL A 181 -3.65 8.74 -10.80
C VAL A 181 -3.06 8.32 -9.45
N SER A 182 -1.76 8.55 -9.21
CA SER A 182 -1.11 8.23 -7.92
C SER A 182 -1.70 9.03 -6.74
N TRP A 183 -2.25 10.23 -7.00
CA TRP A 183 -3.00 11.00 -6.00
C TRP A 183 -4.26 10.26 -5.55
N TYR A 184 -5.03 9.72 -6.50
CA TYR A 184 -6.23 8.94 -6.21
C TYR A 184 -5.88 7.64 -5.49
N ALA A 185 -4.77 6.99 -5.84
CA ALA A 185 -4.28 5.82 -5.11
C ALA A 185 -4.00 6.14 -3.63
N GLY A 186 -3.47 7.34 -3.33
CA GLY A 186 -3.31 7.84 -1.96
C GLY A 186 -4.64 8.00 -1.20
N LEU A 187 -5.68 8.53 -1.83
CA LEU A 187 -7.03 8.63 -1.23
C LEU A 187 -7.62 7.26 -0.90
N VAL A 188 -7.48 6.30 -1.81
CA VAL A 188 -7.95 4.92 -1.58
C VAL A 188 -7.15 4.25 -0.45
N GLN A 189 -5.85 4.55 -0.33
CA GLN A 189 -4.99 4.07 0.76
C GLN A 189 -5.51 4.56 2.14
N VAL A 190 -5.97 5.81 2.25
CA VAL A 190 -6.60 6.34 3.47
C VAL A 190 -7.87 5.56 3.82
N GLY A 191 -8.72 5.27 2.83
CA GLY A 191 -9.92 4.44 3.03
C GLY A 191 -9.60 3.03 3.55
N ALA A 192 -8.56 2.40 2.99
CA ALA A 192 -8.09 1.08 3.45
C ALA A 192 -7.51 1.13 4.88
N ALA A 193 -6.84 2.23 5.26
CA ALA A 193 -6.37 2.44 6.62
C ALA A 193 -7.55 2.55 7.61
N LEU A 194 -8.60 3.31 7.28
CA LEU A 194 -9.80 3.41 8.11
C LEU A 194 -10.47 2.05 8.33
N LEU A 195 -10.62 1.24 7.27
CA LEU A 195 -11.18 -0.10 7.39
C LEU A 195 -10.34 -1.01 8.32
N THR A 196 -9.01 -0.83 8.30
CA THR A 196 -8.09 -1.53 9.19
C THR A 196 -8.30 -1.11 10.64
N VAL A 197 -8.45 0.19 10.90
CA VAL A 197 -8.76 0.74 12.24
C VAL A 197 -10.07 0.19 12.78
N VAL A 198 -11.14 0.21 11.98
CA VAL A 198 -12.45 -0.36 12.37
C VAL A 198 -12.32 -1.84 12.72
N THR A 199 -11.61 -2.61 11.89
CA THR A 199 -11.36 -4.04 12.14
C THR A 199 -10.57 -4.25 13.45
N TYR A 200 -9.62 -3.38 13.76
CA TYR A 200 -8.83 -3.43 14.99
C TYR A 200 -9.70 -3.14 16.23
N ILE A 201 -10.55 -2.12 16.18
CA ILE A 201 -11.51 -1.79 17.27
C ILE A 201 -12.43 -2.98 17.56
N LEU A 202 -12.98 -3.62 16.53
CA LEU A 202 -13.84 -4.80 16.69
C LEU A 202 -13.09 -5.99 17.34
N VAL A 203 -11.81 -6.17 17.01
CA VAL A 203 -10.95 -7.19 17.63
C VAL A 203 -10.72 -6.89 19.10
N LEU A 204 -10.46 -5.62 19.47
CA LEU A 204 -10.30 -5.21 20.86
C LEU A 204 -11.59 -5.42 21.67
N LYS A 205 -12.74 -4.99 21.13
CA LYS A 205 -14.05 -5.21 21.75
C LYS A 205 -14.28 -6.70 22.02
N ARG A 206 -14.01 -7.55 21.02
CA ARG A 206 -14.12 -9.01 21.16
C ARG A 206 -13.17 -9.59 22.23
N ARG A 207 -11.92 -9.10 22.32
CA ARG A 207 -10.98 -9.53 23.36
C ARG A 207 -11.49 -9.20 24.76
N SER A 208 -12.06 -8.01 24.94
CA SER A 208 -12.67 -7.59 26.22
C SER A 208 -13.87 -8.48 26.58
N THR A 209 -14.78 -8.73 25.63
CA THR A 209 -15.93 -9.63 25.83
C THR A 209 -15.48 -11.05 26.18
N LYS A 210 -14.49 -11.61 25.47
CA LYS A 210 -13.93 -12.93 25.80
C LYS A 210 -13.33 -13.00 27.22
N LYS A 211 -12.65 -11.94 27.67
CA LYS A 211 -12.12 -11.86 29.04
C LYS A 211 -13.26 -11.91 30.06
N LYS A 212 -14.36 -11.17 29.83
CA LYS A 212 -15.55 -11.18 30.69
C LYS A 212 -16.22 -12.56 30.74
N ILE A 213 -16.46 -13.18 29.58
CA ILE A 213 -17.07 -14.53 29.51
C ILE A 213 -16.21 -15.55 30.26
N LYS A 214 -14.89 -15.57 30.02
CA LYS A 214 -13.97 -16.51 30.71
C LYS A 214 -13.98 -16.32 32.23
N ARG A 215 -14.12 -15.08 32.71
CA ARG A 215 -14.22 -14.79 34.15
C ARG A 215 -15.55 -15.30 34.73
N GLN A 216 -16.67 -15.08 34.04
CA GLN A 216 -17.99 -15.56 34.46
C GLN A 216 -18.10 -17.09 34.46
N THR A 217 -17.59 -17.76 33.42
CA THR A 217 -17.55 -19.23 33.36
C THR A 217 -16.76 -19.83 34.52
N ARG A 218 -15.58 -19.27 34.82
CA ARG A 218 -14.75 -19.72 35.96
C ARG A 218 -15.44 -19.53 37.32
N MET A 219 -16.20 -18.45 37.51
CA MET A 219 -16.97 -18.24 38.74
C MET A 219 -18.08 -19.26 38.88
N LEU A 220 -18.82 -19.56 37.82
CA LEU A 220 -19.87 -20.59 37.81
C LEU A 220 -19.33 -22.00 38.09
N GLU A 221 -18.22 -22.37 37.45
CA GLU A 221 -17.52 -23.64 37.73
C GLU A 221 -17.00 -23.74 39.18
N GLY A 222 -16.68 -22.59 39.80
CA GLY A 222 -16.32 -22.52 41.21
C GLY A 222 -17.53 -22.78 42.11
N PHE A 223 -18.66 -22.13 41.83
CA PHE A 223 -19.91 -22.34 42.58
C PHE A 223 -20.44 -23.77 42.48
N GLU A 224 -20.41 -24.39 41.30
CA GLU A 224 -20.83 -25.79 41.12
C GLU A 224 -19.95 -26.78 41.89
N ARG A 225 -18.65 -26.49 42.04
CA ARG A 225 -17.73 -27.31 42.87
C ARG A 225 -17.98 -27.19 44.36
N VAL A 226 -18.45 -26.03 44.84
CA VAL A 226 -18.78 -25.83 46.26
C VAL A 226 -20.13 -26.46 46.63
N ARG A 227 -21.05 -26.54 45.66
CA ARG A 227 -22.39 -27.11 45.87
C ARG A 227 -22.42 -28.64 45.89
N ARG A 228 -21.42 -29.30 45.30
CA ARG A 228 -21.35 -30.75 45.13
C ARG A 228 -20.46 -31.38 46.20
#